data_AF-A0A3C2E039-F1
#
_entry.id   AF-A0A3C2E039-F1
#
_cell.length_a   1.000
_cell.length_b   1.000
_cell.length_c   1.000
_cell.angle_alpha   90.00
_cell.angle_beta   90.00
_cell.angle_gamma   90.00
#
_symmetry.space_group_name_H-M   'P 1'
#
loop_
_entity.id
_entity.type
_entity.pdbx_description
1 polymer ?
#
loop_
_entity_poly.entity_id
_entity_poly.type
_entity_poly.pdbx_seq_one_letter_code
_entity_poly.pdbx_strand_id
1 'polypeptide(L)' 'MTEPSPATARRDFAMAADSITPHQRRRITRAVRAFLACRPELGNLNIRFDVILVSPPRPPRHITDAWRKGWL' A
#
# COMPACT_ATOMS: atom_id res chain seq x y z
N MET A 1 -23.19 -4.40 22.13
CA MET A 1 -21.92 -3.91 21.56
C MET A 1 -21.06 -5.14 21.30
N THR A 2 -21.22 -5.75 20.13
CA THR A 2 -20.54 -7.02 19.81
C THR A 2 -19.13 -6.68 19.39
N GLU A 3 -18.13 -7.01 20.21
CA GLU A 3 -16.75 -6.94 19.77
C GLU A 3 -16.57 -7.86 18.57
N PRO A 4 -16.03 -7.37 17.44
CA PRO A 4 -15.84 -8.22 16.29
C PRO A 4 -14.79 -9.28 16.62
N SER A 5 -15.18 -10.55 16.51
CA SER A 5 -14.29 -11.70 16.66
C SER A 5 -12.99 -11.50 15.84
N PRO A 6 -11.82 -11.94 16.36
CA PRO A 6 -10.53 -11.81 15.68
C PRO A 6 -10.50 -12.44 14.27
N ALA A 7 -11.41 -13.36 13.97
CA ALA A 7 -11.58 -13.90 12.62
C ALA A 7 -12.11 -12.86 11.62
N THR A 8 -13.09 -12.04 12.01
CA THR A 8 -13.66 -10.98 11.16
C THR A 8 -12.66 -9.86 10.93
N ALA A 9 -11.86 -9.51 11.96
CA ALA A 9 -10.82 -8.51 11.84
C ALA A 9 -9.76 -8.86 10.78
N ARG A 10 -9.36 -10.14 10.68
CA ARG A 10 -8.44 -10.59 9.62
C ARG A 10 -9.07 -10.51 8.23
N ARG A 11 -10.37 -10.79 8.09
CA ARG A 11 -11.09 -10.70 6.81
C ARG A 11 -11.20 -9.27 6.30
N ASP A 12 -11.51 -8.31 7.16
CA ASP A 12 -11.67 -6.91 6.75
C ASP A 12 -10.34 -6.30 6.26
N PHE A 13 -9.23 -6.63 6.92
CA PHE A 13 -7.90 -6.25 6.44
C PHE A 13 -7.49 -6.97 5.16
N ALA A 14 -7.88 -8.24 4.98
CA ALA A 14 -7.66 -8.95 3.72
C ALA A 14 -8.43 -8.28 2.57
N MET A 15 -9.71 -7.92 2.78
CA MET A 15 -10.50 -7.18 1.79
C MET A 15 -9.90 -5.80 1.49
N ALA A 16 -9.42 -5.08 2.51
CA ALA A 16 -8.73 -3.81 2.31
C ALA A 16 -7.41 -4.00 1.53
N ALA A 17 -6.68 -5.10 1.75
CA ALA A 17 -5.48 -5.41 0.98
C ALA A 17 -5.80 -5.80 -0.47
N ASP A 18 -6.91 -6.51 -0.71
CA ASP A 18 -7.41 -6.88 -2.03
C ASP A 18 -7.84 -5.67 -2.86
N SER A 19 -8.20 -4.56 -2.21
CA SER A 19 -8.47 -3.29 -2.90
C SER A 19 -7.26 -2.78 -3.69
N ILE A 20 -6.04 -3.19 -3.31
CA ILE A 20 -4.79 -2.82 -3.98
C ILE A 20 -4.45 -3.84 -5.06
N THR A 21 -5.14 -3.68 -6.18
CA THR A 21 -5.00 -4.56 -7.34
C THR A 21 -3.63 -4.43 -8.02
N PRO A 22 -3.16 -5.45 -8.76
CA PRO A 22 -1.93 -5.36 -9.55
C PRO A 22 -1.90 -4.18 -10.54
N HIS A 23 -3.07 -3.80 -11.08
CA HIS A 23 -3.19 -2.65 -11.98
C HIS A 23 -2.91 -1.32 -11.28
N GLN A 24 -3.45 -1.12 -10.08
CA GLN A 24 -3.18 0.08 -9.28
C GLN A 24 -1.70 0.18 -8.91
N ARG A 25 -1.07 -0.95 -8.53
CA ARG A 25 0.38 -1.00 -8.26
C ARG A 25 1.18 -0.52 -9.47
N ARG A 26 0.88 -1.03 -10.68
CA ARG A 26 1.54 -0.58 -11.93
C ARG A 26 1.34 0.91 -12.20
N ARG A 27 0.12 1.43 -12.01
CA ARG A 27 -0.18 2.85 -12.23
C ARG A 27 0.63 3.75 -11.29
N ILE A 28 0.71 3.39 -10.01
CA ILE A 28 1.49 4.11 -9.00
C ILE A 28 2.99 4.04 -9.33
N THR A 29 3.51 2.86 -9.69
CA THR A 29 4.91 2.69 -10.12
C THR A 29 5.25 3.54 -11.34
N ARG A 30 4.38 3.62 -12.35
CA ARG A 30 4.59 4.48 -13.54
C ARG A 30 4.63 5.96 -13.16
N ALA A 31 3.72 6.40 -12.29
CA ALA A 31 3.69 7.80 -11.83
C ALA A 31 5.00 8.17 -11.10
N VAL A 32 5.51 7.28 -10.24
CA VAL A 32 6.79 7.50 -9.56
C VAL A 32 7.95 7.56 -10.56
N ARG A 33 8.01 6.66 -11.56
CA ARG A 33 9.05 6.73 -12.61
C ARG A 33 9.05 8.07 -13.35
N ALA A 34 7.86 8.56 -13.73
CA ALA A 34 7.74 9.87 -14.39
C ALA A 34 8.13 11.03 -13.46
N PHE A 35 7.74 10.98 -12.19
CA PHE A 35 8.07 11.99 -11.20
C PHE A 35 9.58 12.10 -10.95
N LEU A 36 10.27 10.96 -10.88
CA LEU A 36 11.72 10.88 -10.66
C LEU A 36 12.54 11.24 -11.91
N ALA A 37 12.04 10.93 -13.11
CA ALA A 37 12.70 11.33 -14.36
C ALA A 37 12.88 12.85 -14.45
N CYS A 38 11.97 13.63 -13.85
CA CYS A 38 12.05 15.08 -13.80
C CYS A 38 12.84 15.63 -12.61
N ARG A 39 13.37 14.77 -11.72
CA ARG A 39 14.02 15.16 -10.46
C ARG A 39 15.28 14.34 -10.17
N PRO A 40 16.39 14.60 -10.88
CA PRO A 40 17.65 13.89 -10.69
C PRO A 40 18.19 13.97 -9.26
N GLU A 41 17.88 15.05 -8.53
CA GLU A 41 18.27 15.27 -7.13
C GLU A 41 17.72 14.21 -6.17
N LEU A 42 16.65 13.50 -6.55
CA LEU A 42 16.06 12.42 -5.76
C LEU A 42 16.65 11.05 -6.12
N GLY A 43 17.54 10.95 -7.11
CA GLY A 43 18.05 9.70 -7.66
C GLY A 43 18.82 8.82 -6.66
N ASN A 44 19.36 9.40 -5.59
CA ASN A 44 20.10 8.68 -4.55
C ASN A 44 19.24 8.26 -3.34
N LEU A 45 17.93 8.57 -3.35
CA LEU A 45 17.02 8.21 -2.24
C LEU A 45 16.44 6.81 -2.42
N ASN A 46 16.17 6.14 -1.30
CA ASN A 46 15.51 4.85 -1.30
C ASN A 46 13.99 5.00 -1.47
N ILE A 47 13.43 4.35 -2.48
CA ILE A 47 11.99 4.36 -2.78
C ILE A 47 11.30 3.22 -2.03
N ARG A 48 10.15 3.51 -1.44
CA ARG A 48 9.25 2.52 -0.82
C ARG A 48 7.80 2.80 -1.19
N PHE A 49 6.99 1.75 -1.25
CA PHE A 49 5.55 1.86 -1.44
C PHE A 49 4.83 1.34 -0.21
N ASP A 50 4.30 2.26 0.58
CA ASP A 50 3.61 1.92 1.82
C ASP A 50 2.08 1.88 1.59
N VAL A 51 1.40 1.06 2.39
CA VAL A 51 -0.05 0.91 2.36
C VAL A 51 -0.61 1.20 3.75
N ILE A 52 -1.64 2.03 3.81
CA ILE A 52 -2.41 2.23 5.04
C ILE A 52 -3.79 1.62 4.80
N LEU A 53 -4.04 0.47 5.43
CA LEU A 53 -5.34 -0.19 5.39
C LEU A 53 -6.27 0.49 6.39
N VAL A 54 -7.40 1.01 5.89
CA VAL A 54 -8.41 1.67 6.70
C VAL A 54 -9.69 0.85 6.63
N SER A 55 -10.13 0.35 7.78
CA SER A 55 -11.39 -0.41 7.91
C SER A 55 -12.10 -0.01 9.19
N PRO A 56 -12.99 0.99 9.16
CA PRO A 56 -13.76 1.40 10.33
C PRO A 56 -14.51 0.20 10.96
N PRO A 57 -14.64 0.13 12.30
CA PRO A 57 -14.19 1.08 13.30
C PRO A 57 -12.72 0.89 13.75
N ARG A 58 -11.93 0.08 13.04
CA ARG A 58 -10.58 -0.29 13.49
C ARG A 58 -9.56 0.79 13.17
N PRO A 59 -8.52 0.93 14.02
CA PRO A 59 -7.42 1.83 13.73
C PRO A 59 -6.73 1.46 12.39
N PRO A 60 -6.23 2.45 11.65
CA PRO A 60 -5.48 2.20 10.43
C PRO A 60 -4.29 1.28 10.66
N ARG A 61 -4.05 0.36 9.73
CA ARG A 61 -2.88 -0.52 9.76
C ARG A 61 -1.90 -0.10 8.67
N HIS A 62 -0.71 0.31 9.08
CA HIS A 62 0.37 0.63 8.17
C HIS A 62 1.16 -0.64 7.82
N ILE A 63 1.21 -0.94 6.53
CA ILE A 63 2.08 -1.95 5.93
C ILE A 63 3.17 -1.18 5.20
N THR A 64 4.36 -1.19 5.78
CA THR A 64 5.54 -0.63 5.14
C THR A 64 5.98 -1.51 3.99
N ASP A 65 6.49 -0.88 2.93
CA ASP A 65 7.10 -1.60 1.81
C ASP A 65 6.20 -2.69 1.20
N ALA A 66 4.89 -2.40 1.16
CA ALA A 66 3.81 -3.33 0.86
C ALA A 66 3.95 -4.02 -0.50
N TRP A 67 4.69 -3.41 -1.42
CA TRP A 67 5.29 -4.15 -2.51
C TRP A 67 6.68 -3.63 -2.84
N ARG A 68 7.67 -4.49 -2.60
CA ARG A 68 8.95 -4.47 -3.30
C ARG A 68 9.08 -5.75 -4.09
N LYS A 69 8.69 -5.70 -5.36
CA LYS A 69 9.25 -6.61 -6.37
C LYS A 69 10.62 -6.10 -6.87
N GLY A 70 10.95 -4.88 -6.48
CA GLY A 70 11.97 -4.03 -7.07
C GLY A 70 11.37 -2.90 -7.95
N TRP A 71 10.29 -3.10 -8.71
CA TRP A 71 10.41 -3.63 -10.07
C TRP A 71 9.19 -4.49 -10.47
N LEU A 72 7.98 -3.93 -10.45
CA LEU A 72 6.88 -4.47 -11.27
C LEU A 72 6.94 -3.89 -12.70
#